data_AF-A0A470F0B2-F1
#
_entry.id   AF-A0A470F0B2-F1
#
_cell.length_a   1.000
_cell.length_b   1.000
_cell.length_c   1.000
_cell.angle_alpha   90.00
_cell.angle_beta   90.00
_cell.angle_gamma   90.00
#
_symmetry.space_group_name_H-M   'P 1'
#
loop_
_entity.id
_entity.type
_entity.pdbx_description
1 polymer ?
#
loop_
_entity_poly.entity_id
_entity_poly.type
_entity_poly.pdbx_seq_one_letter_code
_entity_poly.pdbx_strand_id
1 'polypeptide(L)'
;MTLTRAQKKYAEAMHEFINMVDDFEESTPDFAKEVLHDSDYVVITKNEKYAVALCSLSTDECEYDTNLYLDEKLVDYSTVDVNGVTYYINIVETKDIDDLEIATDEDKEKHDKQEVIIKSELN
;
A
#
# COMPACT_ATOMS: atom_id res chain seq x y z
N MET A 1 -24.58 6.45 -11.74
CA MET A 1 -23.48 7.14 -11.01
C MET A 1 -22.19 6.84 -11.76
N THR A 2 -21.40 7.85 -12.09
CA THR A 2 -20.06 7.68 -12.71
C THR A 2 -19.02 7.42 -11.62
N LEU A 3 -18.19 6.39 -11.81
CA LEU A 3 -17.04 6.09 -10.94
C LEU A 3 -15.98 7.20 -11.11
N THR A 4 -15.31 7.55 -10.02
CA THR A 4 -14.14 8.47 -10.05
C THR A 4 -12.94 7.78 -10.72
N ARG A 5 -11.91 8.55 -11.08
CA ARG A 5 -10.69 8.00 -11.70
C ARG A 5 -9.99 7.00 -10.76
N ALA A 6 -9.84 7.35 -9.50
CA ALA A 6 -9.27 6.47 -8.47
C ALA A 6 -10.08 5.17 -8.32
N GLN A 7 -11.41 5.25 -8.30
CA GLN A 7 -12.25 4.04 -8.25
C GLN A 7 -12.08 3.13 -9.47
N LYS A 8 -11.85 3.70 -10.67
CA LYS A 8 -11.58 2.89 -11.87
C LYS A 8 -10.23 2.19 -11.77
N LYS A 9 -9.17 2.91 -11.37
CA LYS A 9 -7.84 2.32 -11.18
C LYS A 9 -7.85 1.24 -10.09
N TYR A 10 -8.57 1.48 -8.99
CA TYR A 10 -8.77 0.47 -7.96
C TYR A 10 -9.48 -0.78 -8.52
N ALA A 11 -10.55 -0.60 -9.28
CA ALA A 11 -11.26 -1.72 -9.90
C ALA A 11 -10.37 -2.48 -10.92
N GLU A 12 -9.50 -1.79 -11.65
CA GLU A 12 -8.50 -2.41 -12.54
C GLU A 12 -7.48 -3.22 -11.75
N ALA A 13 -6.90 -2.68 -10.67
CA ALA A 13 -5.96 -3.39 -9.80
C ALA A 13 -6.58 -4.62 -9.14
N MET A 14 -7.85 -4.52 -8.72
CA MET A 14 -8.61 -5.65 -8.19
C MET A 14 -8.92 -6.70 -9.25
N HIS A 15 -9.24 -6.28 -10.47
CA HIS A 15 -9.44 -7.22 -11.56
C HIS A 15 -8.15 -7.98 -11.89
N GLU A 16 -7.00 -7.29 -11.89
CA GLU A 16 -5.69 -7.91 -12.06
C GLU A 16 -5.42 -8.92 -10.95
N PHE A 17 -5.67 -8.56 -9.69
CA PHE A 17 -5.53 -9.45 -8.54
C PHE A 17 -6.41 -10.71 -8.65
N ILE A 18 -7.69 -10.54 -8.97
CA ILE A 18 -8.62 -11.66 -9.15
C ILE A 18 -8.13 -12.61 -10.25
N ASN A 19 -7.59 -12.07 -11.35
CA ASN A 19 -7.07 -12.89 -12.44
C ASN A 19 -5.76 -13.61 -12.08
N MET A 20 -5.00 -13.12 -11.09
CA MET A 20 -3.79 -13.79 -10.59
C MET A 20 -4.08 -14.88 -9.57
N VAL A 21 -5.16 -14.74 -8.79
CA VAL A 21 -5.51 -15.69 -7.73
C VAL A 21 -6.65 -16.60 -8.20
N ASP A 22 -6.35 -17.89 -8.38
CA ASP A 22 -7.35 -18.90 -8.74
C ASP A 22 -8.46 -19.02 -7.67
N ASP A 23 -9.70 -19.21 -8.11
CA ASP A 23 -10.90 -19.42 -7.27
C ASP A 23 -11.20 -18.31 -6.25
N PHE A 24 -11.11 -17.05 -6.70
CA PHE A 24 -11.60 -15.90 -5.92
C PHE A 24 -13.14 -15.91 -5.82
N GLU A 25 -13.68 -16.51 -4.76
CA GLU A 25 -15.13 -16.59 -4.53
C GLU A 25 -15.72 -15.37 -3.81
N GLU A 26 -14.90 -14.61 -3.06
CA GLU A 26 -15.35 -13.42 -2.33
C GLU A 26 -15.52 -12.20 -3.25
N SER A 27 -16.25 -11.18 -2.77
CA SER A 27 -16.31 -9.88 -3.46
C SER A 27 -15.10 -9.05 -3.06
N THR A 28 -14.57 -8.27 -4.01
CA THR A 28 -13.57 -7.25 -3.70
C THR A 28 -14.13 -6.27 -2.67
N PRO A 29 -13.35 -5.88 -1.64
CA PRO A 29 -13.83 -4.93 -0.65
C PRO A 29 -14.05 -3.57 -1.30
N ASP A 30 -15.10 -2.88 -0.84
CA ASP A 30 -15.39 -1.51 -1.24
C ASP A 30 -14.81 -0.53 -0.22
N PHE A 31 -13.98 0.40 -0.69
CA PHE A 31 -13.47 1.51 0.12
C PHE A 31 -14.30 2.78 -0.10
N ALA A 32 -14.26 3.67 0.88
CA ALA A 32 -14.89 4.98 0.74
C ALA A 32 -14.27 5.77 -0.42
N LYS A 33 -15.11 6.46 -1.20
CA LYS A 33 -14.66 7.19 -2.40
C LYS A 33 -13.64 8.29 -2.09
N GLU A 34 -13.80 8.94 -0.95
CA GLU A 34 -12.91 10.00 -0.46
C GLU A 34 -11.54 9.41 -0.11
N VAL A 35 -11.52 8.28 0.60
CA VAL A 35 -10.27 7.55 0.92
C VAL A 35 -9.51 7.18 -0.35
N LEU A 36 -10.18 6.60 -1.36
CA LEU A 36 -9.52 6.25 -2.62
C LEU A 36 -9.04 7.47 -3.42
N HIS A 37 -9.71 8.61 -3.31
CA HIS A 37 -9.35 9.82 -4.02
C HIS A 37 -8.12 10.50 -3.40
N ASP A 38 -8.05 10.51 -2.07
CA ASP A 38 -7.00 11.18 -1.32
C ASP A 38 -5.74 10.31 -1.19
N SER A 39 -5.83 9.02 -1.52
CA SER A 39 -4.70 8.08 -1.46
C SER A 39 -4.00 7.93 -2.80
N ASP A 40 -2.71 7.63 -2.75
CA ASP A 40 -1.86 7.52 -3.94
C ASP A 40 -1.78 6.10 -4.48
N TYR A 41 -1.78 5.09 -3.61
CA TYR A 41 -1.54 3.71 -3.99
C TYR A 41 -2.57 2.75 -3.38
N VAL A 42 -2.86 1.69 -4.12
CA VAL A 42 -3.41 0.44 -3.59
C VAL A 42 -2.31 -0.62 -3.60
N VAL A 43 -2.09 -1.25 -2.46
CA VAL A 43 -1.07 -2.28 -2.27
C VAL A 43 -1.69 -3.55 -1.73
N ILE A 44 -1.45 -4.67 -2.41
CA ILE A 44 -1.95 -5.97 -1.99
C ILE A 44 -0.77 -6.77 -1.45
N THR A 45 -0.87 -7.17 -0.19
CA THR A 45 0.12 -8.01 0.50
C THR A 45 -0.49 -9.32 0.96
N LYS A 46 0.37 -10.31 1.14
CA LYS A 46 -0.02 -11.64 1.60
C LYS A 46 0.25 -11.81 3.09
N ASN A 47 -0.69 -12.41 3.81
CA ASN A 47 -0.65 -12.79 5.23
C ASN A 47 -0.49 -11.67 6.26
N GLU A 48 0.09 -10.53 5.88
CA GLU A 48 0.33 -9.39 6.76
C GLU A 48 -0.07 -8.07 6.09
N LYS A 49 -0.32 -7.05 6.92
CA LYS A 49 -0.54 -5.68 6.46
C LYS A 49 0.70 -5.15 5.76
N TYR A 50 0.50 -4.21 4.84
CA TYR A 50 1.60 -3.56 4.15
C TYR A 50 2.51 -2.82 5.14
N ALA A 51 3.80 -3.16 5.11
CA ALA A 51 4.84 -2.40 5.76
C ALA A 51 5.20 -1.24 4.83
N VAL A 52 4.93 -0.02 5.29
CA VAL A 52 5.08 1.20 4.48
C VAL A 52 6.47 1.32 3.87
N ALA A 53 6.56 1.89 2.66
CA ALA A 53 7.84 2.07 1.99
C ALA A 53 8.79 2.99 2.78
N LEU A 54 10.08 2.70 2.64
CA LEU A 54 11.16 3.48 3.26
C LEU A 54 11.87 4.32 2.20
N CYS A 55 12.11 5.60 2.48
CA CYS A 55 12.92 6.48 1.66
C CYS A 55 14.13 7.00 2.45
N SER A 56 15.13 7.51 1.73
CA SER A 56 16.25 8.24 2.32
C SER A 56 16.27 9.65 1.74
N LEU A 57 16.28 10.67 2.59
CA LEU A 57 16.45 12.05 2.15
C LEU A 57 17.94 12.40 2.11
N SER A 58 18.43 12.82 0.95
CA SER A 58 19.75 13.44 0.84
C SER A 58 19.63 14.92 1.24
N THR A 59 19.85 15.24 2.51
CA THR A 59 20.04 16.62 2.94
C THR A 59 21.50 17.01 2.65
N ASP A 60 21.68 17.93 1.71
CA ASP A 60 23.00 18.44 1.31
C ASP A 60 23.82 18.92 2.53
N GLU A 61 25.11 18.56 2.52
CA GLU A 61 26.18 18.87 3.49
C GLU A 61 26.19 18.08 4.82
N CYS A 62 26.87 16.92 4.77
CA CYS A 62 27.26 16.01 5.86
C CYS A 62 26.46 14.69 5.90
N GLU A 63 26.66 13.87 4.87
CA GLU A 63 26.26 12.46 4.80
C GLU A 63 26.92 11.63 5.92
N TYR A 64 26.34 11.67 7.12
CA TYR A 64 26.65 10.70 8.19
C TYR A 64 25.43 9.95 8.70
N ASP A 65 24.23 10.35 8.28
CA ASP A 65 22.99 9.73 8.68
C ASP A 65 22.36 8.98 7.50
N THR A 66 22.62 7.67 7.42
CA THR A 66 21.89 6.73 6.55
C THR A 66 20.50 6.44 7.13
N ASN A 67 19.83 7.48 7.63
CA ASN A 67 18.53 7.35 8.25
C ASN A 67 17.49 7.07 7.18
N LEU A 68 16.72 6.01 7.40
CA LEU A 68 15.55 5.69 6.59
C LEU A 68 14.35 6.40 7.21
N TYR A 69 13.45 6.86 6.35
CA TYR A 69 12.23 7.55 6.72
C TYR A 69 11.03 6.77 6.16
N LEU A 70 9.92 6.81 6.90
CA LEU A 70 8.65 6.24 6.45
C LEU A 70 8.04 7.18 5.39
N ASP A 71 8.18 6.82 4.12
CA ASP A 71 7.74 7.63 2.96
C ASP A 71 6.22 7.57 2.76
N GLU A 72 5.63 6.49 3.24
CA GLU A 72 4.23 6.16 3.03
C GLU A 72 3.51 6.00 4.35
N LYS A 73 2.19 6.15 4.31
CA LYS A 73 1.29 5.94 5.43
C LYS A 73 0.14 5.04 5.01
N LEU A 74 -0.11 4.00 5.80
CA LEU A 74 -1.29 3.16 5.66
C LEU A 74 -2.52 3.95 6.16
N VAL A 75 -3.47 4.22 5.26
CA VAL A 75 -4.69 4.98 5.57
C VAL A 75 -5.81 4.03 5.98
N ASP A 76 -6.03 3.00 5.17
CA ASP A 76 -7.08 2.01 5.38
C ASP A 76 -6.63 0.65 4.86
N TYR A 77 -7.26 -0.42 5.36
CA TYR A 77 -7.01 -1.76 4.87
C TYR A 77 -8.26 -2.64 5.00
N SER A 78 -8.39 -3.58 4.10
CA SER A 78 -9.36 -4.65 4.18
C SER A 78 -8.69 -5.99 3.92
N THR A 79 -9.34 -7.06 4.34
CA THR A 79 -8.82 -8.43 4.20
C THR A 79 -9.78 -9.25 3.34
N VAL A 80 -9.20 -10.10 2.51
CA VAL A 80 -9.93 -11.11 1.75
C VAL A 80 -9.27 -12.45 1.98
N ASP A 81 -10.05 -13.50 2.24
CA ASP A 81 -9.53 -14.85 2.36
C ASP A 81 -9.73 -15.60 1.05
N VAL A 82 -8.63 -16.11 0.49
CA VAL A 82 -8.67 -16.92 -0.73
C VAL A 82 -7.89 -18.19 -0.50
N ASN A 83 -8.59 -19.32 -0.54
CA ASN A 83 -8.01 -20.66 -0.35
C ASN A 83 -7.20 -20.81 0.95
N GLY A 84 -7.61 -20.15 2.04
CA GLY A 84 -6.94 -20.20 3.35
C GLY A 84 -5.69 -19.32 3.45
N VAL A 85 -5.47 -18.44 2.47
CA VAL A 85 -4.48 -17.36 2.51
C VAL A 85 -5.22 -16.04 2.67
N THR A 86 -4.87 -15.29 3.71
CA THR A 86 -5.42 -13.95 3.91
C THR A 86 -4.61 -12.93 3.14
N TYR A 87 -5.26 -12.26 2.20
CA TYR A 87 -4.69 -11.14 1.46
C TYR A 87 -5.17 -9.83 2.07
N TYR A 88 -4.24 -8.89 2.23
CA TYR A 88 -4.50 -7.56 2.72
C TYR A 88 -4.52 -6.60 1.54
N ILE A 89 -5.64 -5.93 1.33
CA ILE A 89 -5.78 -4.86 0.36
C ILE A 89 -5.63 -3.56 1.14
N ASN A 90 -4.50 -2.89 0.93
CA ASN A 90 -4.05 -1.73 1.69
C ASN A 90 -4.19 -0.50 0.82
N ILE A 91 -4.75 0.57 1.39
CA ILE A 91 -4.81 1.89 0.77
C ILE A 91 -3.76 2.77 1.44
N VAL A 92 -2.89 3.36 0.63
CA VAL A 92 -1.65 3.99 1.07
C VAL A 92 -1.54 5.38 0.46
N GLU A 93 -1.12 6.33 1.29
CA GLU A 93 -0.89 7.73 0.93
C GLU A 93 0.60 8.04 1.15
N THR A 94 1.18 8.84 0.26
CA THR A 94 2.56 9.31 0.41
C THR A 94 2.59 10.42 1.46
N LYS A 95 3.54 10.37 2.38
CA LYS A 95 3.71 11.44 3.37
C LYS A 95 4.36 12.66 2.72
N ASP A 96 3.96 13.83 3.19
CA ASP A 96 4.67 15.07 2.88
C ASP A 96 6.10 15.02 3.45
N ILE A 97 7.05 15.60 2.72
CA ILE A 97 8.48 15.63 3.09
C ILE A 97 8.72 16.22 4.49
N ASP A 98 7.89 17.19 4.88
CA ASP A 98 8.01 17.89 6.17
C ASP A 98 7.54 17.03 7.36
N ASP A 99 6.76 15.97 7.10
CA ASP A 99 6.13 15.08 8.10
C ASP A 99 6.73 13.67 8.11
N LEU A 100 7.91 13.49 7.50
CA LEU A 100 8.61 12.22 7.47
C LEU A 100 9.15 11.83 8.85
N GLU A 101 8.82 10.60 9.26
CA GLU A 101 9.27 10.01 10.53
C GLU A 101 10.44 9.07 10.26
N ILE A 102 11.44 9.08 11.15
CA ILE A 102 12.57 8.15 11.07
C ILE A 102 12.06 6.73 11.31
N ALA A 103 12.35 5.83 10.37
CA ALA A 103 11.99 4.43 10.43
C ALA A 103 12.85 3.69 11.47
N THR A 104 12.24 2.73 12.17
CA THR A 104 12.96 1.87 13.11
C THR A 104 13.55 0.65 12.40
N ASP A 105 14.49 -0.04 13.06
CA ASP A 105 15.02 -1.32 12.55
C ASP A 105 13.91 -2.37 12.38
N GLU A 106 12.86 -2.33 13.20
CA GLU A 106 11.70 -3.22 13.07
C GLU A 106 10.89 -2.94 11.81
N ASP A 107 10.74 -1.67 11.43
CA ASP A 107 10.04 -1.27 10.21
C ASP A 107 10.82 -1.74 8.98
N LYS A 108 12.14 -1.63 9.02
CA LYS A 108 13.03 -2.15 7.98
C LYS A 108 12.92 -3.67 7.85
N GLU A 109 12.93 -4.40 8.96
CA GLU A 109 12.82 -5.85 8.94
C GLU A 109 11.46 -6.31 8.36
N LYS A 110 10.36 -5.62 8.69
CA LYS A 110 9.04 -5.89 8.11
C LYS A 110 8.99 -5.56 6.62
N HIS A 111 9.56 -4.41 6.23
CA HIS A 111 9.64 -4.01 4.83
C HIS A 111 10.45 -5.01 3.99
N ASP A 112 11.52 -5.58 4.51
CA ASP A 112 12.34 -6.55 3.79
C ASP A 112 11.69 -7.95 3.71
N LYS A 113 10.77 -8.27 4.64
CA LYS A 113 10.10 -9.57 4.72
C LYS A 113 8.73 -9.63 4.05
N GLN A 114 8.08 -8.48 3.83
CA GLN A 114 6.74 -8.45 3.25
C GLN A 114 6.74 -8.96 1.80
N GLU A 115 5.65 -9.62 1.43
CA GLU A 115 5.40 -10.09 0.06
C GLU A 115 4.33 -9.18 -0.59
N VAL A 116 4.78 -8.22 -1.40
CA VAL A 116 3.91 -7.34 -2.18
C VAL A 116 3.55 -8.02 -3.50
N ILE A 117 2.26 -8.19 -3.75
CA ILE A 117 1.74 -8.85 -4.95
C ILE A 117 1.46 -7.82 -6.04
N ILE A 118 0.72 -6.77 -5.68
CA ILE A 118 0.37 -5.66 -6.56
C ILE A 118 0.61 -4.37 -5.80
N LYS A 119 1.25 -3.40 -6.46
CA LYS A 119 1.28 -2.01 -6.04
C LYS A 119 0.88 -1.17 -7.24
N SER A 120 -0.28 -0.51 -7.17
CA SER A 120 -0.83 0.27 -8.27
C SER A 120 -1.17 1.68 -7.81
N GLU A 121 -0.84 2.67 -8.63
CA GLU A 121 -1.20 4.07 -8.41
C GLU A 121 -2.70 4.29 -8.67
N LEU A 122 -3.34 5.12 -7.84
CA LEU A 122 -4.76 5.48 -7.92
C LEU A 122 -5.00 6.83 -8.63
N ASN A 123 -4.05 7.78 -8.53
CA ASN A 123 -4.16 9.15 -9.06
C ASN A 123 -3.41 9.39 -10.37
#